data_AF-A0A6P7J2C1-F1
#
_entry.id   AF-A0A6P7J2C1-F1
#
_cell.length_a   1.000
_cell.length_b   1.000
_cell.length_c   1.000
_cell.angle_alpha   90.00
_cell.angle_beta   90.00
_cell.angle_gamma   90.00
#
_symmetry.space_group_name_H-M   'P 1'
#
loop_
_entity.id
_entity.type
_entity.pdbx_description
1 polymer ?
#
loop_
_entity_poly.entity_id
_entity_poly.type
_entity_poly.pdbx_seq_one_letter_code
_entity_poly.pdbx_strand_id
1 'polypeptide(L)'
;MYKRTVTMSRLCLSLRVLLLCVCVRARQLPGSCSFELDTCGYSSDPNYGSWTVNKEGHLISVDSSLLDEQEQAILVSPILDEQDWSCVRLVYQISGGGSLQLYLRLASDNFDYLLWTANKASDSWLIASVDLPNNAIPYQILLEGRPAGGLGKSVAIFEIHIVNGYCIECDFEEHHMCGYSNSWNPNVNWYVGGVATESNLFGNNTTNNYRGHFVYVDSVYSKHFQEVAKLTSPMTTVPMEGCLSFYFHRKQERGNIFSVFTRDQLGVFEEIWRPEVIVTAGWTLVYIEIKAPHPLQVVFEVAFNSARGGYVAIDDISFSPEFCQTDTESTFDPAIANCDFDNGLCLYYQEKAESKVWSRVSIKPNTYRIGDHTTGTGYFLLANTGFTSIPGYVGRLHGPFLPGNHKYCLRFYYLLNEFRKVDSTLVLYIYDENNVAQEKVWSLSDTPRAVWTVVEITYMKPMLSKIVFATICNNFWECGSLAIDDITVSLGDCKITAGSVPGQCNFESGVCGYIQDKKGDNADWLRMRGHTPTSLTGPRGDHSTGVTLYTSRHHSCIQVTKLDC
;
A
#
# COMPACT_ATOMS: atom_id res chain seq x y z
N MET A 1 -39.08 24.19 -76.52
CA MET A 1 -38.01 24.59 -75.59
C MET A 1 -38.65 24.85 -74.23
N TYR A 2 -38.12 24.20 -73.17
CA TYR A 2 -38.16 24.49 -71.72
C TYR A 2 -39.41 25.14 -71.09
N LYS A 3 -39.92 24.77 -69.90
CA LYS A 3 -39.86 23.62 -68.98
C LYS A 3 -41.12 23.84 -68.12
N ARG A 4 -42.01 22.86 -67.96
CA ARG A 4 -43.21 22.98 -67.11
C ARG A 4 -43.00 22.29 -65.76
N THR A 5 -43.28 23.04 -64.71
CA THR A 5 -43.40 22.66 -63.30
C THR A 5 -44.58 21.72 -63.08
N VAL A 6 -44.40 20.64 -62.29
CA VAL A 6 -45.51 19.92 -61.63
C VAL A 6 -45.04 19.44 -60.25
N THR A 7 -45.81 19.83 -59.24
CA THR A 7 -45.82 19.33 -57.85
C THR A 7 -46.38 17.91 -57.77
N MET A 8 -45.80 17.02 -56.95
CA MET A 8 -46.48 15.81 -56.47
C MET A 8 -46.26 15.58 -54.97
N SER A 9 -47.39 15.51 -54.27
CA SER A 9 -47.59 15.04 -52.91
C SER A 9 -47.16 13.56 -52.77
N ARG A 10 -46.48 13.21 -51.68
CA ARG A 10 -46.10 11.83 -51.33
C ARG A 10 -47.05 11.26 -50.28
N LEU A 11 -47.62 10.10 -50.61
CA LEU A 11 -48.40 9.23 -49.74
C LEU A 11 -47.57 8.71 -48.55
N CYS A 12 -48.24 8.59 -47.41
CA CYS A 12 -47.78 7.95 -46.18
C CYS A 12 -48.09 6.44 -46.24
N LEU A 13 -47.10 5.57 -45.99
CA LEU A 13 -47.32 4.15 -45.69
C LEU A 13 -46.71 3.84 -44.32
N SER A 14 -47.55 3.35 -43.41
CA SER A 14 -47.23 2.94 -42.05
C SER A 14 -46.54 1.59 -41.99
N LEU A 15 -45.38 1.50 -41.33
CA LEU A 15 -44.76 0.24 -40.90
C LEU A 15 -44.85 0.15 -39.37
N ARG A 16 -45.67 -0.76 -38.84
CA ARG A 16 -45.70 -1.10 -37.41
C ARG A 16 -44.55 -2.06 -37.11
N VAL A 17 -43.60 -1.63 -36.28
CA VAL A 17 -42.59 -2.50 -35.67
C VAL A 17 -43.14 -2.94 -34.31
N LEU A 18 -43.39 -4.24 -34.14
CA LEU A 18 -43.58 -4.84 -32.82
C LEU A 18 -42.22 -4.84 -32.11
N LEU A 19 -42.06 -4.03 -31.06
CA LEU A 19 -40.97 -4.22 -30.10
C LEU A 19 -41.37 -5.36 -29.16
N LEU A 20 -40.66 -6.48 -29.26
CA LEU A 20 -40.58 -7.47 -28.19
C LEU A 20 -39.77 -6.83 -27.04
N CYS A 21 -40.43 -6.54 -25.92
CA CYS A 21 -39.75 -6.27 -24.67
C CYS A 21 -39.01 -7.52 -24.22
N VAL A 22 -37.70 -7.57 -24.46
CA VAL A 22 -36.80 -8.49 -23.75
C VAL A 22 -36.56 -7.84 -22.38
N CYS A 23 -37.16 -8.42 -21.34
CA CYS A 23 -36.70 -8.15 -19.98
C CYS A 23 -35.25 -8.62 -19.89
N VAL A 24 -34.30 -7.69 -19.80
CA VAL A 24 -32.93 -7.98 -19.42
C VAL A 24 -32.97 -8.32 -17.92
N ARG A 25 -33.16 -9.60 -17.59
CA ARG A 25 -32.62 -10.12 -16.33
C ARG A 25 -31.11 -10.01 -16.47
N ALA A 26 -30.44 -9.44 -15.46
CA ALA A 26 -28.98 -9.47 -15.37
C ALA A 26 -28.53 -10.90 -15.71
N ARG A 27 -27.68 -11.03 -16.73
CA ARG A 27 -27.13 -12.33 -17.13
C ARG A 27 -26.20 -12.76 -16.00
N GLN A 28 -26.65 -13.68 -15.16
CA GLN A 28 -25.79 -14.37 -14.20
C GLN A 28 -24.59 -14.96 -14.95
N LEU A 29 -23.39 -14.75 -14.40
CA LEU A 29 -22.18 -15.28 -14.99
C LEU A 29 -22.16 -16.81 -14.93
N PRO A 30 -21.47 -17.48 -15.86
CA PRO A 30 -21.19 -18.91 -15.78
C PRO A 30 -20.68 -19.27 -14.38
N GLY A 31 -21.18 -20.38 -13.83
CA GLY A 31 -20.85 -20.81 -12.46
C GLY A 31 -21.76 -20.27 -11.35
N SER A 32 -22.65 -19.30 -11.62
CA SER A 32 -23.70 -18.94 -10.67
C SER A 32 -24.77 -20.05 -10.59
N CYS A 33 -25.25 -20.37 -9.39
CA CYS A 33 -26.28 -21.37 -9.15
C CYS A 33 -27.12 -21.09 -7.90
N SER A 34 -28.44 -21.03 -8.07
CA SER A 34 -29.43 -20.96 -6.97
C SER A 34 -29.98 -22.33 -6.56
N PHE A 35 -29.58 -23.41 -7.24
CA PHE A 35 -30.06 -24.79 -7.03
C PHE A 35 -31.58 -24.98 -7.09
N GLU A 36 -32.33 -24.00 -7.63
CA GLU A 36 -33.79 -24.08 -7.74
C GLU A 36 -34.25 -25.17 -8.74
N LEU A 37 -33.53 -25.32 -9.86
CA LEU A 37 -33.91 -26.17 -10.98
C LEU A 37 -32.99 -27.39 -11.15
N ASP A 38 -31.68 -27.17 -11.10
CA ASP A 38 -30.64 -28.18 -11.29
C ASP A 38 -29.35 -27.79 -10.53
N THR A 39 -28.25 -28.51 -10.79
CA THR A 39 -26.94 -28.19 -10.19
C THR A 39 -26.13 -27.18 -11.00
N CYS A 40 -26.69 -26.56 -12.04
CA CYS A 40 -26.01 -25.57 -12.88
C CYS A 40 -24.63 -26.02 -13.41
N GLY A 41 -24.45 -27.33 -13.64
CA GLY A 41 -23.18 -27.92 -14.09
C GLY A 41 -22.21 -28.28 -12.97
N TYR A 42 -22.55 -28.04 -11.70
CA TYR A 42 -21.77 -28.53 -10.57
C TYR A 42 -21.94 -30.05 -10.39
N SER A 43 -20.84 -30.72 -10.01
CA SER A 43 -20.78 -32.17 -9.78
C SER A 43 -19.88 -32.54 -8.62
N SER A 44 -20.21 -33.60 -7.87
CA SER A 44 -19.33 -34.15 -6.84
C SER A 44 -18.10 -34.84 -7.47
N ASP A 45 -16.91 -34.65 -6.88
CA ASP A 45 -15.72 -35.41 -7.27
C ASP A 45 -15.88 -36.89 -6.87
N PRO A 46 -15.69 -37.85 -7.79
CA PRO A 46 -15.92 -39.27 -7.54
C PRO A 46 -14.93 -39.91 -6.56
N ASN A 47 -13.79 -39.27 -6.26
CA ASN A 47 -12.81 -39.79 -5.30
C ASN A 47 -13.17 -39.47 -3.84
N TYR A 48 -14.16 -38.62 -3.63
CA TYR A 48 -14.57 -38.09 -2.31
C TYR A 48 -16.06 -38.31 -2.07
N GLY A 49 -16.55 -37.77 -0.95
CA GLY A 49 -17.95 -37.81 -0.58
C GLY A 49 -18.81 -37.09 -1.60
N SER A 50 -20.07 -37.50 -1.70
CA SER A 50 -21.01 -36.81 -2.59
C SER A 50 -21.72 -35.67 -1.87
N TRP A 51 -21.76 -34.53 -2.54
CA TRP A 51 -22.75 -33.51 -2.27
C TRP A 51 -24.14 -34.00 -2.72
N THR A 52 -25.16 -33.67 -1.95
CA THR A 52 -26.55 -34.10 -2.19
C THR A 52 -27.44 -32.89 -2.37
N VAL A 53 -28.22 -32.87 -3.46
CA VAL A 53 -29.16 -31.79 -3.74
C VAL A 53 -30.46 -32.06 -3.00
N ASN A 54 -30.82 -31.14 -2.11
CA ASN A 54 -32.13 -31.13 -1.49
C ASN A 54 -33.09 -30.31 -2.38
N LYS A 55 -33.95 -31.02 -3.11
CA LYS A 55 -34.91 -30.43 -4.05
C LYS A 55 -36.04 -29.64 -3.37
N GLU A 56 -36.35 -29.93 -2.11
CA GLU A 56 -37.39 -29.22 -1.36
C GLU A 56 -36.85 -27.91 -0.75
N GLY A 57 -35.58 -27.92 -0.36
CA GLY A 57 -34.89 -26.75 0.22
C GLY A 57 -34.13 -25.89 -0.79
N HIS A 58 -34.09 -26.27 -2.07
CA HIS A 58 -33.30 -25.63 -3.13
C HIS A 58 -31.86 -25.36 -2.71
N LEU A 59 -31.21 -26.37 -2.13
CA LEU A 59 -29.84 -26.27 -1.61
C LEU A 59 -29.07 -27.54 -1.92
N ILE A 60 -27.75 -27.45 -1.82
CA ILE A 60 -26.86 -28.60 -1.88
C ILE A 60 -26.13 -28.77 -0.54
N SER A 61 -26.04 -30.00 -0.04
CA SER A 61 -25.47 -30.26 1.27
C SER A 61 -24.68 -31.57 1.33
N VAL A 62 -23.72 -31.60 2.24
CA VAL A 62 -23.04 -32.81 2.70
C VAL A 62 -23.37 -33.02 4.18
N ASP A 63 -23.92 -34.19 4.50
CA ASP A 63 -24.23 -34.61 5.87
C ASP A 63 -23.21 -35.67 6.32
N SER A 64 -22.75 -35.60 7.58
CA SER A 64 -21.76 -36.56 8.08
C SER A 64 -22.26 -38.02 8.05
N SER A 65 -23.58 -38.23 8.10
CA SER A 65 -24.20 -39.56 8.02
C SER A 65 -24.14 -40.19 6.63
N LEU A 66 -23.94 -39.39 5.57
CA LEU A 66 -23.94 -39.83 4.18
C LEU A 66 -22.51 -40.06 3.64
N LEU A 67 -21.49 -39.83 4.46
CA LEU A 67 -20.11 -39.86 4.04
C LEU A 67 -19.42 -41.23 4.12
N ASP A 68 -20.10 -42.31 4.54
CA ASP A 68 -19.65 -43.73 4.48
C ASP A 68 -18.12 -43.95 4.41
N GLU A 69 -17.40 -43.61 5.50
CA GLU A 69 -15.92 -43.66 5.70
C GLU A 69 -15.08 -42.51 5.15
N GLN A 70 -15.60 -41.66 4.27
CA GLN A 70 -14.92 -40.45 3.81
C GLN A 70 -15.09 -39.30 4.81
N GLU A 71 -14.07 -38.46 4.95
CA GLU A 71 -14.12 -37.30 5.87
C GLU A 71 -14.59 -36.00 5.19
N GLN A 72 -14.70 -36.02 3.86
CA GLN A 72 -14.91 -34.81 3.06
C GLN A 72 -15.62 -35.10 1.74
N ALA A 73 -16.31 -34.08 1.23
CA ALA A 73 -16.92 -34.06 -0.10
C ALA A 73 -16.43 -32.83 -0.89
N ILE A 74 -16.12 -33.01 -2.17
CA ILE A 74 -15.67 -31.92 -3.05
C ILE A 74 -16.72 -31.67 -4.13
N LEU A 75 -17.22 -30.44 -4.21
CA LEU A 75 -18.13 -29.99 -5.26
C LEU A 75 -17.32 -29.22 -6.30
N VAL A 76 -17.36 -29.68 -7.53
CA VAL A 76 -16.61 -29.13 -8.66
C VAL A 76 -17.55 -28.30 -9.53
N SER A 77 -17.16 -27.06 -9.81
CA SER A 77 -17.88 -26.16 -10.73
C SER A 77 -17.71 -26.55 -12.20
N PRO A 78 -18.59 -26.08 -13.11
CA PRO A 78 -18.27 -26.07 -14.54
C PRO A 78 -17.00 -25.25 -14.82
N ILE A 79 -16.40 -25.44 -16.00
CA ILE A 79 -15.24 -24.64 -16.42
C ILE A 79 -15.66 -23.17 -16.56
N LEU A 80 -14.94 -22.30 -15.86
CA LEU A 80 -15.06 -20.85 -15.89
C LEU A 80 -13.95 -20.29 -16.78
N ASP A 81 -14.31 -19.41 -17.70
CA ASP A 81 -13.38 -18.75 -18.64
C ASP A 81 -13.58 -17.23 -18.55
N GLU A 82 -13.42 -16.70 -17.32
CA GLU A 82 -13.50 -15.27 -17.03
C GLU A 82 -12.08 -14.67 -17.05
N GLN A 83 -11.88 -13.69 -17.94
CA GLN A 83 -10.58 -13.05 -18.14
C GLN A 83 -10.34 -11.86 -17.21
N ASP A 84 -11.41 -11.40 -16.55
CA ASP A 84 -11.40 -10.27 -15.63
C ASP A 84 -11.58 -10.74 -14.17
N TRP A 85 -11.34 -9.84 -13.22
CA TRP A 85 -11.62 -10.09 -11.82
C TRP A 85 -13.11 -10.38 -11.61
N SER A 86 -13.41 -11.34 -10.73
CA SER A 86 -14.78 -11.70 -10.35
C SER A 86 -14.88 -11.87 -8.84
N CYS A 87 -16.08 -11.73 -8.30
CA CYS A 87 -16.39 -12.01 -6.91
C CYS A 87 -17.37 -13.18 -6.81
N VAL A 88 -17.02 -14.20 -6.02
CA VAL A 88 -17.95 -15.27 -5.64
C VAL A 88 -18.60 -14.93 -4.32
N ARG A 89 -19.92 -14.81 -4.31
CA ARG A 89 -20.76 -14.70 -3.11
C ARG A 89 -21.41 -16.03 -2.83
N LEU A 90 -21.11 -16.62 -1.67
CA LEU A 90 -21.62 -17.90 -1.21
C LEU A 90 -22.59 -17.69 -0.06
N VAL A 91 -23.82 -18.20 -0.20
CA VAL A 91 -24.76 -18.32 0.92
C VAL A 91 -24.66 -19.74 1.46
N TYR A 92 -24.12 -19.90 2.67
CA TYR A 92 -23.79 -21.20 3.23
C TYR A 92 -24.18 -21.34 4.71
N GLN A 93 -24.22 -22.57 5.18
CA GLN A 93 -24.48 -22.91 6.58
C GLN A 93 -23.59 -24.09 7.01
N ILE A 94 -23.04 -24.00 8.22
CA ILE A 94 -22.33 -25.10 8.89
C ILE A 94 -23.12 -25.44 10.16
N SER A 95 -23.78 -26.58 10.17
CA SER A 95 -24.63 -27.03 11.27
C SER A 95 -23.89 -28.05 12.14
N GLY A 96 -23.89 -27.83 13.46
CA GLY A 96 -23.30 -28.74 14.45
C GLY A 96 -21.76 -28.87 14.45
N GLY A 97 -21.08 -28.30 13.44
CA GLY A 97 -19.63 -28.20 13.35
C GLY A 97 -19.06 -28.79 12.07
N GLY A 98 -17.92 -28.27 11.61
CA GLY A 98 -17.26 -28.68 10.37
C GLY A 98 -16.47 -27.53 9.75
N SER A 99 -16.08 -27.69 8.49
CA SER A 99 -15.47 -26.63 7.70
C SER A 99 -15.95 -26.64 6.25
N LEU A 100 -15.97 -25.45 5.65
CA LEU A 100 -16.15 -25.24 4.22
C LEU A 100 -14.94 -24.47 3.69
N GLN A 101 -14.34 -24.96 2.62
CA GLN A 101 -13.19 -24.32 1.98
C GLN A 101 -13.46 -24.13 0.49
N LEU A 102 -12.96 -23.02 -0.07
CA LEU A 102 -13.01 -22.75 -1.49
C LEU A 102 -11.60 -22.77 -2.07
N TYR A 103 -11.41 -23.57 -3.11
CA TYR A 103 -10.18 -23.67 -3.86
C TYR A 103 -10.36 -23.25 -5.32
N LEU A 104 -9.27 -22.84 -5.95
CA LEU A 104 -9.15 -22.55 -7.36
C LEU A 104 -8.25 -23.60 -8.03
N ARG A 105 -8.73 -24.21 -9.12
CA ARG A 105 -7.97 -25.15 -9.95
C ARG A 105 -7.85 -24.60 -11.36
N LEU A 106 -6.62 -24.29 -11.80
CA LEU A 106 -6.34 -23.84 -13.17
C LEU A 106 -6.32 -25.03 -14.11
N ALA A 107 -6.88 -24.93 -15.32
CA ALA A 107 -6.91 -26.05 -16.27
C ALA A 107 -5.51 -26.52 -16.73
N SER A 108 -4.50 -25.66 -16.61
CA SER A 108 -3.11 -25.98 -16.94
C SER A 108 -2.32 -26.62 -15.80
N ASP A 109 -2.87 -26.63 -14.59
CA ASP A 109 -2.16 -27.00 -13.37
C ASP A 109 -2.87 -28.17 -12.65
N ASN A 110 -2.10 -28.96 -11.91
CA ASN A 110 -2.60 -30.05 -11.08
C ASN A 110 -2.70 -29.66 -9.60
N PHE A 111 -2.49 -28.38 -9.27
CA PHE A 111 -2.58 -27.88 -7.90
C PHE A 111 -3.89 -27.11 -7.66
N ASP A 112 -4.43 -27.29 -6.45
CA ASP A 112 -5.59 -26.58 -5.94
C ASP A 112 -5.12 -25.47 -4.99
N TYR A 113 -5.47 -24.21 -5.30
CA TYR A 113 -5.07 -23.04 -4.53
C TYR A 113 -6.19 -22.64 -3.57
N LEU A 114 -5.94 -22.70 -2.25
CA LEU A 114 -6.91 -22.30 -1.24
C LEU A 114 -7.16 -20.79 -1.29
N LEU A 115 -8.39 -20.37 -1.54
CA LEU A 115 -8.79 -18.96 -1.55
C LEU A 115 -9.49 -18.53 -0.26
N TRP A 116 -10.28 -19.41 0.35
CA TRP A 116 -11.10 -19.06 1.50
C TRP A 116 -11.45 -20.27 2.38
N THR A 117 -11.65 -20.02 3.68
CA THR A 117 -12.05 -21.04 4.67
C THR A 117 -13.08 -20.50 5.66
N ALA A 118 -14.04 -21.33 6.03
CA ALA A 118 -14.93 -21.14 7.17
C ALA A 118 -14.99 -22.40 8.03
N ASN A 119 -15.02 -22.19 9.36
CA ASN A 119 -15.13 -23.24 10.36
C ASN A 119 -16.13 -22.89 11.48
N LYS A 120 -16.79 -21.73 11.38
CA LYS A 120 -17.73 -21.25 12.37
C LYS A 120 -19.12 -21.81 12.09
N ALA A 121 -19.61 -22.65 13.00
CA ALA A 121 -20.98 -23.14 12.95
C ALA A 121 -21.99 -22.01 13.22
N SER A 122 -23.14 -22.06 12.56
CA SER A 122 -24.21 -21.08 12.68
C SER A 122 -25.57 -21.72 12.37
N ASP A 123 -26.57 -21.40 13.18
CA ASP A 123 -27.97 -21.79 12.93
C ASP A 123 -28.64 -20.89 11.88
N SER A 124 -27.97 -19.81 11.46
CA SER A 124 -28.39 -18.91 10.39
C SER A 124 -27.48 -19.04 9.17
N TRP A 125 -28.03 -18.74 7.99
CA TRP A 125 -27.27 -18.60 6.75
C TRP A 125 -26.24 -17.48 6.86
N LEU A 126 -25.02 -17.79 6.44
CA LEU A 126 -23.88 -16.88 6.39
C LEU A 126 -23.54 -16.57 4.94
N ILE A 127 -22.93 -15.42 4.72
CA ILE A 127 -22.47 -14.99 3.41
C ILE A 127 -20.94 -14.89 3.45
N ALA A 128 -20.29 -15.47 2.45
CA ALA A 128 -18.87 -15.26 2.18
C ALA A 128 -18.71 -14.62 0.82
N SER A 129 -17.82 -13.64 0.72
CA SER A 129 -17.41 -13.04 -0.55
C SER A 129 -15.94 -13.34 -0.75
N VAL A 130 -15.58 -13.88 -1.90
CA VAL A 130 -14.22 -14.36 -2.23
C VAL A 130 -13.82 -13.79 -3.58
N ASP A 131 -12.72 -13.01 -3.61
CA ASP A 131 -12.19 -12.48 -4.86
C ASP A 131 -11.57 -13.62 -5.68
N LEU A 132 -11.97 -13.72 -6.94
CA LEU A 132 -11.36 -14.57 -7.96
C LEU A 132 -10.39 -13.72 -8.78
N PRO A 133 -9.09 -14.07 -8.79
CA PRO A 133 -8.10 -13.33 -9.55
C PRO A 133 -8.36 -13.47 -11.05
N ASN A 134 -8.02 -12.41 -11.80
CA ASN A 134 -8.07 -12.45 -13.26
C ASN A 134 -7.08 -13.50 -13.79
N ASN A 135 -7.58 -14.44 -14.59
CA ASN A 135 -6.75 -15.51 -15.15
C ASN A 135 -6.98 -15.62 -16.65
N ALA A 136 -5.90 -15.66 -17.42
CA ALA A 136 -5.97 -15.88 -18.87
C ALA A 136 -6.25 -17.35 -19.25
N ILE A 137 -6.29 -18.24 -18.26
CA ILE A 137 -6.47 -19.68 -18.44
C ILE A 137 -7.80 -20.07 -17.79
N PRO A 138 -8.64 -20.88 -18.45
CA PRO A 138 -9.86 -21.40 -17.85
C PRO A 138 -9.58 -22.12 -16.54
N TYR A 139 -10.49 -22.01 -15.59
CA TYR A 139 -10.34 -22.55 -14.24
C TYR A 139 -11.65 -23.12 -13.72
N GLN A 140 -11.58 -23.87 -12.63
CA GLN A 140 -12.73 -24.35 -11.88
C GLN A 140 -12.55 -23.94 -10.42
N ILE A 141 -13.65 -23.54 -9.76
CA ILE A 141 -13.72 -23.47 -8.30
C ILE A 141 -14.14 -24.82 -7.73
N LEU A 142 -13.57 -25.17 -6.59
CA LEU A 142 -13.86 -26.40 -5.84
C LEU A 142 -14.32 -26.00 -4.43
N LEU A 143 -15.43 -26.56 -3.99
CA LEU A 143 -15.98 -26.35 -2.66
C LEU A 143 -15.82 -27.64 -1.85
N GLU A 144 -14.94 -27.61 -0.87
CA GLU A 144 -14.64 -28.73 0.00
C GLU A 144 -15.43 -28.61 1.30
N GLY A 145 -16.38 -29.52 1.50
CA GLY A 145 -17.20 -29.61 2.71
C GLY A 145 -16.72 -30.74 3.61
N ARG A 146 -16.35 -30.41 4.84
CA ARG A 146 -15.98 -31.35 5.91
C ARG A 146 -16.92 -31.19 7.11
N PRO A 147 -18.09 -31.84 7.13
CA PRO A 147 -18.92 -31.85 8.32
C PRO A 147 -18.20 -32.62 9.44
N ALA A 148 -18.29 -32.14 10.68
CA ALA A 148 -17.71 -32.88 11.81
C ALA A 148 -18.50 -34.19 12.04
N GLY A 149 -17.83 -35.23 12.54
CA GLY A 149 -18.48 -36.53 12.78
C GLY A 149 -19.61 -36.43 13.82
N GLY A 150 -20.75 -37.05 13.50
CA GLY A 150 -21.91 -37.16 14.41
C GLY A 150 -23.24 -36.81 13.75
N LEU A 151 -24.34 -37.30 14.34
CA LEU A 151 -25.69 -37.08 13.83
C LEU A 151 -26.06 -35.59 13.79
N GLY A 152 -26.70 -35.16 12.70
CA GLY A 152 -27.22 -33.80 12.54
C GLY A 152 -26.16 -32.73 12.24
N LYS A 153 -24.98 -33.15 11.79
CA LYS A 153 -23.89 -32.25 11.40
C LYS A 153 -23.75 -32.23 9.89
N SER A 154 -23.83 -31.03 9.31
CA SER A 154 -23.84 -30.86 7.87
C SER A 154 -23.23 -29.53 7.45
N VAL A 155 -22.80 -29.49 6.19
CA VAL A 155 -22.41 -28.27 5.49
C VAL A 155 -23.36 -28.12 4.31
N ALA A 156 -24.02 -26.97 4.21
CA ALA A 156 -25.00 -26.68 3.18
C ALA A 156 -24.65 -25.38 2.45
N ILE A 157 -24.95 -25.33 1.15
CA ILE A 157 -24.82 -24.18 0.28
C ILE A 157 -26.17 -23.95 -0.38
N PHE A 158 -26.71 -22.76 -0.16
CA PHE A 158 -28.00 -22.34 -0.71
C PHE A 158 -27.85 -21.66 -2.06
N GLU A 159 -26.82 -20.83 -2.22
CA GLU A 159 -26.61 -20.07 -3.44
C GLU A 159 -25.13 -19.79 -3.67
N ILE A 160 -24.72 -19.87 -4.94
CA ILE A 160 -23.43 -19.43 -5.44
C ILE A 160 -23.71 -18.34 -6.47
N HIS A 161 -23.30 -17.11 -6.19
CA HIS A 161 -23.50 -15.98 -7.10
C HIS A 161 -22.14 -15.42 -7.51
N ILE A 162 -21.83 -15.45 -8.80
CA ILE A 162 -20.58 -14.91 -9.34
C ILE A 162 -20.91 -13.62 -10.07
N VAL A 163 -20.22 -12.53 -9.70
CA VAL A 163 -20.34 -11.21 -10.33
C VAL A 163 -18.98 -10.73 -10.80
N ASN A 164 -18.94 -9.85 -11.81
CA ASN A 164 -17.70 -9.23 -12.25
C ASN A 164 -17.24 -8.19 -11.24
N GLY A 165 -15.93 -7.96 -11.20
CA GLY A 165 -15.29 -6.97 -10.33
C GLY A 165 -14.83 -7.56 -9.00
N TYR A 166 -14.39 -6.66 -8.12
CA TYR A 166 -13.89 -7.01 -6.79
C TYR A 166 -15.04 -7.16 -5.80
N CYS A 167 -14.85 -7.97 -4.75
CA CYS A 167 -15.88 -8.21 -3.73
C CYS A 167 -16.21 -6.98 -2.87
N ILE A 168 -15.39 -5.94 -2.92
CA ILE A 168 -15.65 -4.64 -2.28
C ILE A 168 -16.54 -3.72 -3.11
N GLU A 169 -16.85 -4.09 -4.35
CA GLU A 169 -17.77 -3.31 -5.19
C GLU A 169 -19.22 -3.64 -4.84
N CYS A 170 -20.07 -2.60 -4.80
CA CYS A 170 -21.48 -2.74 -4.48
C CYS A 170 -22.31 -1.54 -4.94
N ASP A 171 -23.32 -1.82 -5.76
CA ASP A 171 -24.40 -0.90 -6.17
C ASP A 171 -25.66 -1.02 -5.28
N PHE A 172 -25.62 -1.87 -4.24
CA PHE A 172 -26.71 -2.16 -3.31
C PHE A 172 -28.01 -2.72 -3.93
N GLU A 173 -28.02 -3.10 -5.21
CA GLU A 173 -29.23 -3.64 -5.87
C GLU A 173 -29.51 -5.12 -5.53
N GLU A 174 -28.52 -5.79 -4.94
CA GLU A 174 -28.64 -7.17 -4.48
C GLU A 174 -29.29 -7.26 -3.08
N HIS A 175 -30.11 -8.30 -2.87
CA HIS A 175 -30.85 -8.54 -1.61
C HIS A 175 -29.95 -8.62 -0.36
N HIS A 176 -28.65 -8.86 -0.52
CA HIS A 176 -27.71 -9.10 0.56
C HIS A 176 -26.65 -7.99 0.71
N MET A 177 -26.90 -6.80 0.16
CA MET A 177 -25.96 -5.67 0.18
C MET A 177 -24.55 -6.07 -0.29
N CYS A 178 -24.44 -6.95 -1.29
CA CYS A 178 -23.16 -7.43 -1.83
C CYS A 178 -22.23 -8.14 -0.82
N GLY A 179 -22.74 -8.52 0.37
CA GLY A 179 -21.95 -9.04 1.49
C GLY A 179 -21.50 -7.98 2.50
N TYR A 180 -21.85 -6.70 2.31
CA TYR A 180 -21.65 -5.67 3.31
C TYR A 180 -22.44 -5.99 4.58
N SER A 181 -21.79 -5.78 5.72
CA SER A 181 -22.37 -6.04 7.03
C SER A 181 -22.59 -4.74 7.79
N ASN A 182 -23.82 -4.58 8.28
CA ASN A 182 -24.17 -3.51 9.20
C ASN A 182 -23.87 -3.97 10.62
N SER A 183 -23.00 -3.25 11.33
CA SER A 183 -22.71 -3.53 12.73
C SER A 183 -23.85 -3.02 13.61
N TRP A 184 -24.92 -3.81 13.69
CA TRP A 184 -26.14 -3.46 14.39
C TRP A 184 -25.89 -3.08 15.85
N ASN A 185 -26.22 -1.84 16.20
CA ASN A 185 -26.27 -1.35 17.57
C ASN A 185 -27.67 -0.80 17.90
N PRO A 186 -28.02 -0.63 19.18
CA PRO A 186 -29.37 -0.17 19.58
C PRO A 186 -29.72 1.27 19.19
N ASN A 187 -28.75 2.05 18.70
CA ASN A 187 -28.85 3.50 18.56
C ASN A 187 -28.89 3.98 17.11
N VAL A 188 -27.84 3.72 16.34
CA VAL A 188 -27.65 4.28 15.00
C VAL A 188 -27.09 3.23 14.04
N ASN A 189 -27.80 2.98 12.95
CA ASN A 189 -27.49 1.90 12.00
C ASN A 189 -27.64 2.38 10.56
N TRP A 190 -26.98 1.70 9.64
CA TRP A 190 -27.23 1.86 8.21
C TRP A 190 -28.55 1.20 7.81
N TYR A 191 -29.30 1.85 6.92
CA TYR A 191 -30.57 1.38 6.39
C TYR A 191 -30.54 1.41 4.87
N VAL A 192 -31.23 0.46 4.24
CA VAL A 192 -31.42 0.48 2.79
C VAL A 192 -32.56 1.45 2.46
N GLY A 193 -32.28 2.43 1.62
CA GLY A 193 -33.25 3.36 1.03
C GLY A 193 -33.59 2.98 -0.41
N GLY A 194 -34.83 3.21 -0.84
CA GLY A 194 -35.30 2.90 -2.19
C GLY A 194 -36.81 3.17 -2.34
N VAL A 195 -37.28 3.48 -3.55
CA VAL A 195 -38.66 3.94 -3.78
C VAL A 195 -39.65 2.76 -3.86
N ALA A 196 -40.33 2.48 -2.75
CA ALA A 196 -41.71 2.02 -2.73
C ALA A 196 -42.55 3.07 -2.01
N THR A 197 -43.16 3.97 -2.80
CA THR A 197 -44.19 4.97 -2.40
C THR A 197 -43.80 6.06 -1.40
N GLU A 198 -43.86 7.31 -1.88
CA GLU A 198 -44.08 8.56 -1.14
C GLU A 198 -43.42 8.70 0.25
N SER A 199 -42.19 9.22 0.27
CA SER A 199 -41.85 10.22 1.29
C SER A 199 -41.00 11.34 0.69
N ASN A 200 -41.43 12.58 0.95
CA ASN A 200 -40.86 13.85 0.47
C ASN A 200 -39.45 14.17 1.05
N LEU A 201 -38.57 13.19 1.24
CA LEU A 201 -37.22 13.42 1.79
C LEU A 201 -36.21 13.94 0.75
N PHE A 202 -36.44 13.66 -0.54
CA PHE A 202 -35.53 13.99 -1.63
C PHE A 202 -36.27 14.82 -2.70
N GLY A 203 -36.36 16.13 -2.47
CA GLY A 203 -36.99 17.06 -3.41
C GLY A 203 -36.35 17.00 -4.81
N ASN A 204 -37.21 16.87 -5.82
CA ASN A 204 -36.97 16.84 -7.27
C ASN A 204 -35.75 17.64 -7.78
N ASN A 205 -34.91 17.03 -8.62
CA ASN A 205 -34.92 17.24 -10.08
C ASN A 205 -33.81 16.42 -10.80
N THR A 206 -33.96 15.10 -10.83
CA THR A 206 -33.34 14.28 -11.87
C THR A 206 -34.41 13.40 -12.46
N THR A 207 -34.91 13.79 -13.62
CA THR A 207 -35.64 12.90 -14.52
C THR A 207 -34.70 11.76 -14.92
N ASN A 208 -34.68 10.69 -14.14
CA ASN A 208 -34.41 9.37 -14.68
C ASN A 208 -35.04 8.27 -13.83
N ASN A 209 -35.68 7.35 -14.53
CA ASN A 209 -36.71 6.44 -14.07
C ASN A 209 -36.14 5.16 -13.43
N TYR A 210 -35.20 5.26 -12.49
CA TYR A 210 -34.58 4.09 -11.89
C TYR A 210 -35.00 3.93 -10.43
N ARG A 211 -35.79 2.87 -10.19
CA ARG A 211 -35.95 2.27 -8.87
C ARG A 211 -34.59 1.65 -8.54
N GLY A 212 -33.86 2.25 -7.61
CA GLY A 212 -32.60 1.72 -7.13
C GLY A 212 -32.53 1.79 -5.61
N HIS A 213 -31.67 0.96 -5.04
CA HIS A 213 -31.39 0.87 -3.63
C HIS A 213 -30.09 1.58 -3.34
N PHE A 214 -30.06 2.36 -2.26
CA PHE A 214 -28.85 2.95 -1.71
C PHE A 214 -28.82 2.67 -0.21
N VAL A 215 -27.71 2.93 0.46
CA VAL A 215 -27.67 2.82 1.93
C VAL A 215 -27.48 4.18 2.57
N TYR A 216 -28.20 4.42 3.66
CA TYR A 216 -28.17 5.70 4.35
C TYR A 216 -28.29 5.52 5.86
N VAL A 217 -27.86 6.56 6.56
CA VAL A 217 -27.97 6.69 8.00
C VAL A 217 -28.50 8.08 8.32
N ASP A 218 -29.52 8.16 9.17
CA ASP A 218 -30.17 9.42 9.54
C ASP A 218 -30.19 9.60 11.06
N SER A 219 -29.81 10.80 11.49
CA SER A 219 -29.85 11.25 12.88
C SER A 219 -31.23 11.14 13.55
N VAL A 220 -32.33 11.16 12.77
CA VAL A 220 -33.71 11.03 13.28
C VAL A 220 -33.90 9.70 14.00
N TYR A 221 -33.18 8.66 13.61
CA TYR A 221 -33.25 7.34 14.24
C TYR A 221 -32.30 7.19 15.43
N SER A 222 -31.41 8.17 15.66
CA SER A 222 -30.43 8.12 16.75
C SER A 222 -31.07 8.46 18.10
N LYS A 223 -30.93 7.54 19.05
CA LYS A 223 -31.37 7.72 20.45
C LYS A 223 -30.28 8.30 21.35
N HIS A 224 -29.02 7.95 21.08
CA HIS A 224 -27.84 8.37 21.83
C HIS A 224 -26.68 8.73 20.88
N PHE A 225 -25.98 9.83 21.15
CA PHE A 225 -24.93 10.42 20.30
C PHE A 225 -23.50 9.97 20.68
N GLN A 226 -23.36 8.83 21.36
CA GLN A 226 -22.07 8.28 21.80
C GLN A 226 -21.61 7.10 20.92
N GLU A 227 -22.49 6.57 20.09
CA GLU A 227 -22.22 5.43 19.21
C GLU A 227 -22.20 5.87 17.75
N VAL A 228 -21.59 5.04 16.91
CA VAL A 228 -21.37 5.29 15.49
C VAL A 228 -21.99 4.16 14.66
N ALA A 229 -22.52 4.50 13.50
CA ALA A 229 -23.03 3.52 12.55
C ALA A 229 -21.85 3.05 11.68
N LYS A 230 -21.61 1.73 11.61
CA LYS A 230 -20.55 1.15 10.79
C LYS A 230 -21.13 0.22 9.74
N LEU A 231 -20.85 0.51 8.48
CA LEU A 231 -21.08 -0.38 7.36
C LEU A 231 -19.72 -0.92 6.91
N THR A 232 -19.56 -2.24 6.95
CA THR A 232 -18.27 -2.90 6.76
C THR A 232 -18.33 -3.80 5.53
N SER A 233 -17.39 -3.62 4.60
CA SER A 233 -17.27 -4.49 3.42
C SER A 233 -16.91 -5.92 3.82
N PRO A 234 -17.09 -6.90 2.92
CA PRO A 234 -16.39 -8.17 3.03
C PRO A 234 -14.87 -7.97 3.16
N MET A 235 -14.19 -8.91 3.82
CA MET A 235 -12.73 -8.95 3.85
C MET A 235 -12.24 -9.37 2.46
N THR A 236 -11.39 -8.56 1.84
CA THR A 236 -10.76 -8.94 0.58
C THR A 236 -9.90 -10.19 0.79
N THR A 237 -9.76 -11.03 -0.23
CA THR A 237 -8.87 -12.21 -0.14
C THR A 237 -7.47 -11.93 -0.69
N VAL A 238 -7.28 -10.75 -1.29
CA VAL A 238 -6.04 -10.29 -1.91
C VAL A 238 -5.62 -8.90 -1.37
N PRO A 239 -4.31 -8.56 -1.44
CA PRO A 239 -3.83 -7.20 -1.21
C PRO A 239 -4.47 -6.21 -2.17
N MET A 240 -4.78 -5.00 -1.70
CA MET A 240 -5.47 -3.98 -2.47
C MET A 240 -4.60 -2.74 -2.64
N GLU A 241 -4.27 -2.40 -3.88
CA GLU A 241 -3.63 -1.15 -4.26
C GLU A 241 -4.37 -0.58 -5.47
N GLY A 242 -4.84 0.65 -5.36
CA GLY A 242 -5.65 1.28 -6.42
C GLY A 242 -6.60 2.34 -5.91
N CYS A 243 -7.69 2.54 -6.64
CA CYS A 243 -8.70 3.55 -6.38
C CYS A 243 -10.04 2.96 -5.96
N LEU A 244 -10.52 3.35 -4.79
CA LEU A 244 -11.91 3.18 -4.40
C LEU A 244 -12.70 4.43 -4.77
N SER A 245 -13.86 4.25 -5.41
CA SER A 245 -14.78 5.35 -5.71
C SER A 245 -16.19 5.00 -5.27
N PHE A 246 -16.95 6.01 -4.85
CA PHE A 246 -18.36 5.86 -4.51
C PHE A 246 -19.07 7.22 -4.56
N TYR A 247 -20.39 7.19 -4.74
CA TYR A 247 -21.22 8.37 -4.61
C TYR A 247 -21.66 8.54 -3.16
N PHE A 248 -21.62 9.77 -2.65
CA PHE A 248 -22.17 10.10 -1.34
C PHE A 248 -23.00 11.37 -1.37
N HIS A 249 -23.96 11.44 -0.45
CA HIS A 249 -24.80 12.61 -0.21
C HIS A 249 -24.86 12.87 1.29
N ARG A 250 -24.45 14.07 1.69
CA ARG A 250 -24.38 14.51 3.08
C ARG A 250 -25.21 15.76 3.32
N LYS A 251 -26.18 15.66 4.22
CA LYS A 251 -27.04 16.78 4.64
C LYS A 251 -26.71 17.21 6.06
N GLN A 252 -26.64 18.53 6.30
CA GLN A 252 -26.37 19.16 7.60
C GLN A 252 -25.02 18.76 8.24
N GLU A 253 -23.88 19.22 7.68
CA GLU A 253 -22.52 18.87 8.17
C GLU A 253 -22.34 18.98 9.67
N ARG A 254 -22.75 20.10 10.27
CA ARG A 254 -22.44 20.35 11.69
C ARG A 254 -23.14 19.37 12.60
N GLY A 255 -23.99 18.51 12.05
CA GLY A 255 -24.76 17.48 12.70
C GLY A 255 -24.13 16.09 12.67
N ASN A 256 -23.21 15.81 11.74
CA ASN A 256 -22.67 14.48 11.50
C ASN A 256 -21.18 14.50 11.09
N ILE A 257 -20.46 13.45 11.45
CA ILE A 257 -19.08 13.18 11.05
C ILE A 257 -19.11 11.89 10.24
N PHE A 258 -18.67 11.95 8.99
CA PHE A 258 -18.56 10.80 8.10
C PHE A 258 -17.08 10.56 7.82
N SER A 259 -16.59 9.36 8.10
CA SER A 259 -15.21 8.96 7.85
C SER A 259 -15.20 7.57 7.21
N VAL A 260 -14.19 7.32 6.37
CA VAL A 260 -13.94 6.02 5.77
C VAL A 260 -12.62 5.50 6.31
N PHE A 261 -12.64 4.25 6.77
CA PHE A 261 -11.49 3.57 7.34
C PHE A 261 -11.17 2.30 6.56
N THR A 262 -9.91 1.89 6.58
CA THR A 262 -9.53 0.50 6.33
C THR A 262 -9.41 -0.25 7.65
N ARG A 263 -9.72 -1.54 7.64
CA ARG A 263 -9.54 -2.44 8.76
C ARG A 263 -8.81 -3.71 8.33
N ASP A 264 -7.69 -4.00 8.95
CA ASP A 264 -6.91 -5.22 8.65
C ASP A 264 -7.47 -6.47 9.35
N GLN A 265 -6.84 -7.63 9.10
CA GLN A 265 -7.21 -8.91 9.74
C GLN A 265 -6.96 -8.93 11.25
N LEU A 266 -6.08 -8.08 11.77
CA LEU A 266 -5.80 -7.93 13.21
C LEU A 266 -6.82 -6.99 13.89
N GLY A 267 -7.64 -6.30 13.10
CA GLY A 267 -8.65 -5.34 13.55
C GLY A 267 -8.11 -3.94 13.78
N VAL A 268 -6.94 -3.59 13.24
CA VAL A 268 -6.38 -2.24 13.25
C VAL A 268 -7.14 -1.37 12.25
N PHE A 269 -7.54 -0.18 12.69
CA PHE A 269 -8.24 0.81 11.87
C PHE A 269 -7.29 1.92 11.43
N GLU A 270 -7.38 2.33 10.17
CA GLU A 270 -6.68 3.49 9.61
C GLU A 270 -7.69 4.39 8.88
N GLU A 271 -7.71 5.69 9.21
CA GLU A 271 -8.59 6.66 8.52
C GLU A 271 -7.99 6.99 7.15
N ILE A 272 -8.68 6.62 6.08
CA ILE A 272 -8.23 6.85 4.71
C ILE A 272 -8.89 8.07 4.07
N TRP A 273 -10.06 8.47 4.55
CA TRP A 273 -10.76 9.62 3.98
C TRP A 273 -11.80 10.23 4.92
N ARG A 274 -11.98 11.54 4.77
CA ARG A 274 -13.04 12.34 5.38
C ARG A 274 -13.44 13.48 4.42
N PRO A 275 -14.72 13.89 4.38
CA PRO A 275 -15.17 14.96 3.50
C PRO A 275 -14.63 16.32 3.96
N GLU A 276 -14.00 17.05 3.05
CA GLU A 276 -13.65 18.48 3.25
C GLU A 276 -14.86 19.40 3.02
N VAL A 277 -15.86 18.95 2.26
CA VAL A 277 -17.01 19.75 1.84
C VAL A 277 -18.16 19.70 2.86
N ILE A 278 -18.70 20.88 3.15
CA ILE A 278 -19.66 21.12 4.24
C ILE A 278 -21.07 20.61 3.94
N VAL A 279 -21.62 20.88 2.77
CA VAL A 279 -22.91 20.31 2.37
C VAL A 279 -22.82 20.00 0.90
N THR A 280 -23.19 18.78 0.52
CA THR A 280 -23.28 18.39 -0.89
C THR A 280 -24.64 18.84 -1.43
N ALA A 281 -24.68 19.50 -2.59
CA ALA A 281 -25.93 19.92 -3.22
C ALA A 281 -26.74 18.73 -3.81
N GLY A 282 -26.09 17.57 -3.97
CA GLY A 282 -26.66 16.31 -4.43
C GLY A 282 -25.61 15.20 -4.29
N TRP A 283 -25.79 14.09 -5.01
CA TRP A 283 -24.80 13.01 -5.07
C TRP A 283 -23.45 13.52 -5.58
N THR A 284 -22.40 13.23 -4.82
CA THR A 284 -21.02 13.64 -5.10
C THR A 284 -20.16 12.39 -5.22
N LEU A 285 -19.48 12.22 -6.35
CA LEU A 285 -18.52 11.13 -6.55
C LEU A 285 -17.21 11.49 -5.85
N VAL A 286 -16.64 10.53 -5.13
CA VAL A 286 -15.33 10.66 -4.49
C VAL A 286 -14.41 9.54 -4.90
N TYR A 287 -13.11 9.82 -4.81
CA TYR A 287 -12.04 8.89 -5.12
C TYR A 287 -11.09 8.84 -3.93
N ILE A 288 -10.77 7.64 -3.46
CA ILE A 288 -9.88 7.37 -2.33
C ILE A 288 -8.81 6.38 -2.76
N GLU A 289 -7.55 6.77 -2.59
CA GLU A 289 -6.43 5.89 -2.86
C GLU A 289 -6.27 4.86 -1.72
N ILE A 290 -6.21 3.58 -2.07
CA ILE A 290 -5.95 2.48 -1.15
C ILE A 290 -4.54 1.95 -1.42
N LYS A 291 -3.73 1.83 -0.36
CA LYS A 291 -2.36 1.29 -0.39
C LYS A 291 -2.17 0.25 0.70
N ALA A 292 -2.70 -0.94 0.48
CA ALA A 292 -2.69 -2.01 1.49
C ALA A 292 -2.01 -3.28 0.95
N PRO A 293 -0.80 -3.61 1.46
CA PRO A 293 -0.07 -4.82 1.06
C PRO A 293 -0.66 -6.11 1.63
N HIS A 294 -1.86 -6.05 2.20
CA HIS A 294 -2.56 -7.14 2.85
C HIS A 294 -4.07 -7.03 2.61
N PRO A 295 -4.82 -8.14 2.78
CA PRO A 295 -6.27 -8.14 2.90
C PRO A 295 -6.82 -7.08 3.86
N LEU A 296 -7.95 -6.48 3.51
CA LEU A 296 -8.62 -5.45 4.31
C LEU A 296 -10.14 -5.46 4.18
N GLN A 297 -10.79 -4.75 5.09
CA GLN A 297 -12.18 -4.30 4.95
C GLN A 297 -12.22 -2.77 4.82
N VAL A 298 -13.15 -2.25 4.02
CA VAL A 298 -13.50 -0.83 4.01
C VAL A 298 -14.67 -0.62 4.98
N VAL A 299 -14.52 0.34 5.88
CA VAL A 299 -15.51 0.65 6.91
C VAL A 299 -15.99 2.09 6.74
N PHE A 300 -17.27 2.24 6.42
CA PHE A 300 -17.95 3.52 6.36
C PHE A 300 -18.57 3.82 7.73
N GLU A 301 -18.07 4.85 8.40
CA GLU A 301 -18.46 5.21 9.75
C GLU A 301 -19.13 6.58 9.79
N VAL A 302 -20.30 6.64 10.44
CA VAL A 302 -21.01 7.91 10.67
C VAL A 302 -21.33 8.09 12.15
N ALA A 303 -20.94 9.24 12.69
CA ALA A 303 -21.28 9.70 14.02
C ALA A 303 -22.20 10.92 13.92
N PHE A 304 -23.17 11.04 14.85
CA PHE A 304 -24.01 12.24 14.96
C PHE A 304 -23.75 12.94 16.28
N ASN A 305 -23.86 14.27 16.29
CA ASN A 305 -23.74 15.07 17.51
C ASN A 305 -25.08 15.62 18.01
N SER A 306 -26.16 15.46 17.24
CA SER A 306 -27.50 15.92 17.61
C SER A 306 -28.60 15.21 16.83
N ALA A 307 -29.84 15.29 17.34
CA ALA A 307 -31.03 14.76 16.68
C ALA A 307 -31.44 15.56 15.41
N ARG A 308 -30.76 16.68 15.15
CA ARG A 308 -30.85 17.47 13.91
C ARG A 308 -29.56 17.31 13.12
N GLY A 309 -29.02 16.10 13.19
CA GLY A 309 -27.71 15.74 12.68
C GLY A 309 -27.68 15.61 11.16
N GLY A 310 -28.85 15.56 10.52
CA GLY A 310 -29.01 15.27 9.10
C GLY A 310 -28.82 13.79 8.79
N TYR A 311 -28.43 13.50 7.56
CA TYR A 311 -28.18 12.14 7.08
C TYR A 311 -26.94 12.09 6.20
N VAL A 312 -26.42 10.87 6.05
CA VAL A 312 -25.40 10.49 5.08
C VAL A 312 -25.95 9.32 4.29
N ALA A 313 -25.87 9.39 2.97
CA ALA A 313 -26.18 8.29 2.07
C ALA A 313 -24.97 7.99 1.18
N ILE A 314 -24.76 6.73 0.85
CA ILE A 314 -23.73 6.27 -0.08
C ILE A 314 -24.34 5.29 -1.08
N ASP A 315 -23.75 5.24 -2.26
CA ASP A 315 -24.20 4.40 -3.36
C ASP A 315 -23.04 4.12 -4.34
N ASP A 316 -23.22 3.15 -5.23
CA ASP A 316 -22.32 2.86 -6.37
C ASP A 316 -20.84 2.76 -5.97
N ILE A 317 -20.51 1.85 -5.05
CA ILE A 317 -19.13 1.59 -4.63
C ILE A 317 -18.42 0.77 -5.71
N SER A 318 -17.31 1.28 -6.23
CA SER A 318 -16.50 0.61 -7.24
C SER A 318 -15.01 0.73 -6.93
N PHE A 319 -14.23 -0.25 -7.39
CA PHE A 319 -12.78 -0.29 -7.20
C PHE A 319 -12.07 -0.49 -8.53
N SER A 320 -10.99 0.26 -8.73
CA SER A 320 -10.07 0.11 -9.85
C SER A 320 -8.67 -0.20 -9.32
N PRO A 321 -7.91 -1.13 -9.92
CA PRO A 321 -6.50 -1.31 -9.60
C PRO A 321 -5.63 -0.15 -10.10
N GLU A 322 -6.19 0.76 -10.90
CA GLU A 322 -5.52 2.00 -11.28
C GLU A 322 -5.65 3.04 -10.17
N PHE A 323 -4.64 3.89 -10.01
CA PHE A 323 -4.67 4.98 -9.04
C PHE A 323 -5.74 6.02 -9.37
N CYS A 324 -6.34 6.62 -8.34
CA CYS A 324 -7.51 7.50 -8.46
C CYS A 324 -7.31 8.73 -9.34
N GLN A 325 -6.07 9.16 -9.48
CA GLN A 325 -5.69 10.22 -10.36
C GLN A 325 -4.60 9.67 -11.28
N THR A 326 -4.85 9.73 -12.59
CA THR A 326 -3.79 9.80 -13.61
C THR A 326 -3.10 11.15 -13.62
N ASP A 327 -3.33 11.98 -12.60
CA ASP A 327 -2.41 13.06 -12.29
C ASP A 327 -1.08 12.36 -12.06
N THR A 328 -0.20 12.54 -13.04
CA THR A 328 1.23 12.47 -12.88
C THR A 328 1.54 12.60 -11.40
N GLU A 329 2.26 11.66 -10.79
CA GLU A 329 3.16 12.06 -9.71
C GLU A 329 3.67 13.42 -10.16
N SER A 330 3.36 14.50 -9.42
CA SER A 330 4.12 15.72 -9.63
C SER A 330 5.53 15.18 -9.49
N THR A 331 6.24 15.04 -10.62
CA THR A 331 7.54 14.36 -10.69
C THR A 331 8.48 15.29 -9.98
N PHE A 332 8.37 15.26 -8.66
CA PHE A 332 9.15 16.02 -7.75
C PHE A 332 10.44 15.24 -7.73
N ASP A 333 11.39 15.73 -8.51
CA ASP A 333 12.70 15.15 -8.57
C ASP A 333 13.37 15.38 -7.20
N PRO A 334 13.63 14.32 -6.40
CA PRO A 334 14.32 14.47 -5.12
C PRO A 334 15.70 15.10 -5.29
N ALA A 335 16.25 15.11 -6.51
CA ALA A 335 17.51 15.77 -6.84
C ALA A 335 17.49 17.29 -6.59
N ILE A 336 16.34 17.91 -6.37
CA ILE A 336 16.27 19.30 -5.90
C ILE A 336 17.00 19.53 -4.57
N ALA A 337 17.18 18.48 -3.75
CA ALA A 337 17.96 18.51 -2.53
C ALA A 337 19.44 18.11 -2.75
N ASN A 338 19.87 17.80 -3.97
CA ASN A 338 21.27 17.51 -4.24
C ASN A 338 22.11 18.79 -4.16
N CYS A 339 23.28 18.70 -3.54
CA CYS A 339 24.21 19.82 -3.49
C CYS A 339 25.66 19.37 -3.30
N ASP A 340 26.51 19.76 -4.23
CA ASP A 340 27.98 19.61 -4.25
C ASP A 340 28.71 20.91 -3.85
N PHE A 341 27.97 21.96 -3.51
CA PHE A 341 28.46 23.30 -3.10
C PHE A 341 29.38 24.06 -4.07
N ASP A 342 29.65 23.54 -5.27
CA ASP A 342 30.48 24.20 -6.27
C ASP A 342 29.83 25.51 -6.76
N ASN A 343 28.52 25.46 -7.01
CA ASN A 343 27.73 26.59 -7.50
C ASN A 343 26.93 27.31 -6.40
N GLY A 344 27.52 27.47 -5.22
CA GLY A 344 26.89 28.19 -4.10
C GLY A 344 26.35 27.27 -3.02
N LEU A 345 25.23 27.63 -2.39
CA LEU A 345 24.59 26.79 -1.38
C LEU A 345 23.43 25.96 -1.96
N CYS A 346 23.26 25.92 -3.28
CA CYS A 346 22.09 25.33 -3.93
C CYS A 346 20.79 25.92 -3.33
N LEU A 347 19.88 25.07 -2.85
CA LEU A 347 18.68 25.48 -2.11
C LEU A 347 18.84 25.41 -0.59
N TYR A 348 20.05 25.18 -0.10
CA TYR A 348 20.35 25.21 1.32
C TYR A 348 20.52 26.64 1.81
N TYR A 349 20.06 26.91 3.04
CA TYR A 349 20.19 28.22 3.66
C TYR A 349 20.52 28.11 5.16
N GLN A 350 21.05 29.20 5.72
CA GLN A 350 21.40 29.31 7.13
C GLN A 350 20.59 30.43 7.79
N GLU A 351 20.23 30.24 9.06
CA GLU A 351 19.40 31.16 9.81
C GLU A 351 20.25 32.35 10.32
N LYS A 352 20.23 33.48 9.60
CA LYS A 352 20.85 34.81 9.88
C LYS A 352 22.38 34.96 9.71
N ALA A 353 22.81 36.22 9.49
CA ALA A 353 24.18 36.60 9.12
C ALA A 353 25.19 36.60 10.30
N GLU A 354 24.71 36.79 11.53
CA GLU A 354 25.52 36.81 12.76
C GLU A 354 25.87 35.39 13.28
N SER A 355 25.22 34.37 12.71
CA SER A 355 25.33 32.94 13.01
C SER A 355 25.79 32.14 11.78
N LYS A 356 26.56 32.73 10.87
CA LYS A 356 27.18 32.05 9.73
C LYS A 356 28.23 31.04 10.23
N VAL A 357 27.76 29.87 10.62
CA VAL A 357 28.59 28.77 11.11
C VAL A 357 29.16 27.98 9.96
N TRP A 358 28.36 27.75 8.91
CA TRP A 358 28.79 27.04 7.71
C TRP A 358 29.36 28.05 6.71
N SER A 359 30.63 27.86 6.38
CA SER A 359 31.35 28.66 5.40
C SER A 359 31.68 27.79 4.19
N ARG A 360 31.28 28.24 3.00
CA ARG A 360 31.68 27.61 1.75
C ARG A 360 33.14 27.95 1.48
N VAL A 361 33.98 26.92 1.37
CA VAL A 361 35.43 27.06 1.22
C VAL A 361 35.91 26.21 0.05
N SER A 362 36.99 26.62 -0.58
CA SER A 362 37.74 25.80 -1.53
C SER A 362 39.19 25.73 -1.06
N ILE A 363 39.69 24.52 -0.85
CA ILE A 363 41.03 24.27 -0.31
C ILE A 363 41.80 23.48 -1.37
N LYS A 364 42.94 24.03 -1.83
CA LYS A 364 43.85 23.28 -2.70
C LYS A 364 44.46 22.11 -1.91
N PRO A 365 44.32 20.86 -2.39
CA PRO A 365 44.72 19.69 -1.64
C PRO A 365 46.25 19.59 -1.60
N ASN A 366 46.79 19.21 -0.45
CA ASN A 366 48.21 18.87 -0.26
C ASN A 366 48.35 17.74 0.78
N THR A 367 49.59 17.32 1.07
CA THR A 367 49.86 16.21 2.01
C THR A 367 49.24 16.38 3.41
N TYR A 368 48.85 17.60 3.80
CA TYR A 368 48.29 17.94 5.11
C TYR A 368 46.90 18.58 5.05
N ARG A 369 46.36 18.85 3.86
CA ARG A 369 45.08 19.53 3.66
C ARG A 369 44.26 18.78 2.63
N ILE A 370 43.10 18.30 3.08
CA ILE A 370 42.14 17.61 2.24
C ILE A 370 41.23 18.67 1.62
N GLY A 371 41.04 18.58 0.31
CA GLY A 371 40.13 19.43 -0.43
C GLY A 371 38.72 18.84 -0.50
N ASP A 372 37.93 19.42 -1.38
CA ASP A 372 36.60 18.96 -1.84
C ASP A 372 36.52 17.44 -2.07
N HIS A 373 35.37 16.83 -1.77
CA HIS A 373 35.20 15.39 -1.92
C HIS A 373 35.08 14.98 -3.39
N THR A 374 34.31 15.71 -4.21
CA THR A 374 34.04 15.32 -5.60
C THR A 374 35.30 15.32 -6.48
N THR A 375 36.03 16.43 -6.49
CA THR A 375 37.17 16.67 -7.40
C THR A 375 38.51 16.86 -6.68
N GLY A 376 38.49 17.08 -5.37
CA GLY A 376 39.67 17.49 -4.60
C GLY A 376 39.96 18.99 -4.67
N THR A 377 39.39 19.74 -5.63
CA THR A 377 39.67 21.18 -5.84
C THR A 377 38.42 22.06 -5.92
N GLY A 378 37.23 21.48 -5.76
CA GLY A 378 35.94 22.18 -5.72
C GLY A 378 35.69 22.93 -4.42
N TYR A 379 34.42 23.15 -4.13
CA TYR A 379 33.95 23.82 -2.92
C TYR A 379 33.17 22.86 -2.03
N PHE A 380 33.36 22.98 -0.72
CA PHE A 380 32.58 22.24 0.27
C PHE A 380 32.17 23.15 1.42
N LEU A 381 31.28 22.69 2.29
CA LEU A 381 30.86 23.43 3.46
C LEU A 381 31.68 23.06 4.69
N LEU A 382 32.29 24.07 5.32
CA LEU A 382 33.10 23.93 6.52
C LEU A 382 32.46 24.68 7.69
N ALA A 383 32.29 24.00 8.81
CA ALA A 383 31.84 24.55 10.08
C ALA A 383 32.96 24.55 11.13
N ASN A 384 32.77 25.40 12.15
CA ASN A 384 33.65 25.52 13.32
C ASN A 384 35.10 25.96 13.00
N THR A 385 35.25 26.87 12.04
CA THR A 385 36.54 27.54 11.80
C THR A 385 36.86 28.48 12.96
N GLY A 386 38.07 28.42 13.53
CA GLY A 386 38.47 29.07 14.81
C GLY A 386 38.31 30.60 14.95
N PHE A 387 37.68 31.28 13.98
CA PHE A 387 37.33 32.70 14.02
C PHE A 387 35.83 32.97 14.27
N THR A 388 34.96 31.95 14.25
CA THR A 388 33.48 32.10 14.34
C THR A 388 32.84 31.42 15.55
N SER A 389 33.62 30.74 16.39
CA SER A 389 33.11 29.86 17.45
C SER A 389 32.93 30.59 18.80
N ILE A 390 31.70 31.07 19.06
CA ILE A 390 31.26 31.52 20.39
C ILE A 390 30.83 30.29 21.19
N PRO A 391 31.30 30.02 22.42
CA PRO A 391 30.89 28.84 23.19
C PRO A 391 29.35 28.71 23.34
N GLY A 392 28.78 27.53 23.05
CA GLY A 392 27.35 27.22 23.25
C GLY A 392 26.42 27.49 22.06
N TYR A 393 26.97 27.69 20.87
CA TYR A 393 26.20 27.96 19.64
C TYR A 393 25.83 26.68 18.86
N VAL A 394 24.70 26.75 18.15
CA VAL A 394 24.20 25.69 17.25
C VAL A 394 24.07 26.26 15.84
N GLY A 395 24.89 25.77 14.91
CA GLY A 395 24.81 26.14 13.49
C GLY A 395 23.85 25.23 12.75
N ARG A 396 22.80 25.78 12.12
CA ARG A 396 21.80 25.02 11.35
C ARG A 396 21.89 25.34 9.87
N LEU A 397 22.05 24.31 9.06
CA LEU A 397 21.92 24.37 7.61
C LEU A 397 20.61 23.68 7.23
N HIS A 398 19.67 24.46 6.71
CA HIS A 398 18.34 24.00 6.32
C HIS A 398 18.34 23.61 4.85
N GLY A 399 17.89 22.39 4.54
CA GLY A 399 17.62 21.96 3.18
C GLY A 399 16.27 22.42 2.64
N PRO A 400 15.98 22.13 1.36
CA PRO A 400 14.67 22.38 0.77
C PRO A 400 13.59 21.48 1.40
N PHE A 401 12.33 21.88 1.24
CA PHE A 401 11.19 21.05 1.65
C PHE A 401 10.98 19.91 0.65
N LEU A 402 10.77 18.72 1.19
CA LEU A 402 10.50 17.48 0.49
C LEU A 402 9.07 17.00 0.83
N PRO A 403 8.27 16.56 -0.17
CA PRO A 403 6.92 16.07 0.03
C PRO A 403 6.79 14.97 1.10
N GLY A 404 5.68 14.96 1.82
CA GLY A 404 5.33 13.88 2.74
C GLY A 404 4.94 12.59 2.01
N ASN A 405 4.71 11.51 2.76
CA ASN A 405 4.29 10.18 2.29
C ASN A 405 5.26 9.48 1.32
N HIS A 406 6.51 9.97 1.23
CA HIS A 406 7.56 9.34 0.45
C HIS A 406 8.69 8.87 1.36
N LYS A 407 9.33 7.76 0.98
CA LYS A 407 10.61 7.32 1.56
C LYS A 407 11.74 7.99 0.82
N TYR A 408 12.68 8.57 1.55
CA TYR A 408 13.87 9.19 1.00
C TYR A 408 15.13 8.50 1.51
N CYS A 409 16.06 8.27 0.59
CA CYS A 409 17.44 7.96 0.89
C CYS A 409 18.29 9.22 0.80
N LEU A 410 18.74 9.73 1.95
CA LEU A 410 19.73 10.79 2.04
C LEU A 410 21.13 10.18 2.11
N ARG A 411 22.02 10.67 1.26
CA ARG A 411 23.44 10.37 1.30
C ARG A 411 24.26 11.65 1.30
N PHE A 412 25.28 11.73 2.14
CA PHE A 412 26.24 12.85 2.15
C PHE A 412 27.59 12.39 2.68
N TYR A 413 28.63 13.19 2.46
CA TYR A 413 29.97 12.93 2.97
C TYR A 413 30.32 13.95 4.04
N TYR A 414 31.03 13.50 5.07
CA TYR A 414 31.57 14.39 6.09
C TYR A 414 33.06 14.14 6.32
N LEU A 415 33.79 15.19 6.69
CA LEU A 415 35.19 15.13 7.08
C LEU A 415 35.34 15.77 8.45
N LEU A 416 35.94 15.03 9.38
CA LEU A 416 36.22 15.51 10.73
C LEU A 416 37.72 15.64 10.94
N ASN A 417 38.18 16.86 11.28
CA ASN A 417 39.58 17.15 11.57
C ASN A 417 39.76 17.76 12.96
N GLU A 418 40.75 17.28 13.72
CA GLU A 418 41.20 17.81 15.03
C GLU A 418 40.16 17.86 16.19
N PHE A 419 39.66 16.71 16.68
CA PHE A 419 38.90 16.67 17.94
C PHE A 419 39.53 15.75 19.01
N ARG A 420 39.41 16.12 20.29
CA ARG A 420 39.73 15.25 21.46
C ARG A 420 38.50 14.56 22.07
N LYS A 421 37.28 15.03 21.75
CA LYS A 421 36.00 14.45 22.20
C LYS A 421 34.90 14.75 21.17
N VAL A 422 34.13 13.75 20.71
CA VAL A 422 33.24 13.85 19.53
C VAL A 422 31.78 13.49 19.87
N ASP A 423 31.27 13.89 21.03
CA ASP A 423 29.87 13.65 21.35
C ASP A 423 28.98 14.73 20.70
N SER A 424 28.16 14.32 19.71
CA SER A 424 27.10 15.15 19.08
C SER A 424 27.57 16.39 18.28
N THR A 425 28.71 16.29 17.59
CA THR A 425 29.27 17.40 16.78
C THR A 425 28.47 17.71 15.51
N LEU A 426 27.92 16.69 14.84
CA LEU A 426 26.99 16.80 13.72
C LEU A 426 25.75 15.97 14.04
N VAL A 427 24.59 16.60 13.91
CA VAL A 427 23.28 16.00 14.16
C VAL A 427 22.37 16.32 13.00
N LEU A 428 21.67 15.32 12.49
CA LEU A 428 20.65 15.50 11.47
C LEU A 428 19.28 15.44 12.14
N TYR A 429 18.48 16.46 11.85
CA TYR A 429 17.11 16.58 12.30
C TYR A 429 16.16 16.64 11.12
N ILE A 430 14.95 16.11 11.30
CA ILE A 430 13.82 16.37 10.41
C ILE A 430 12.97 17.48 11.01
N TYR A 431 12.70 18.50 10.21
CA TYR A 431 11.84 19.63 10.55
C TYR A 431 10.54 19.56 9.73
N ASP A 432 9.43 20.02 10.31
CA ASP A 432 8.16 20.21 9.61
C ASP A 432 8.07 21.57 8.89
N GLU A 433 6.92 21.84 8.25
CA GLU A 433 6.61 23.12 7.59
C GLU A 433 6.68 24.33 8.53
N ASN A 434 6.43 24.13 9.83
CA ASN A 434 6.45 25.16 10.86
C ASN A 434 7.85 25.38 11.46
N ASN A 435 8.89 24.74 10.88
CA ASN A 435 10.26 24.74 11.39
C ASN A 435 10.41 24.16 12.81
N VAL A 436 9.56 23.22 13.19
CA VAL A 436 9.66 22.48 14.45
C VAL A 436 10.41 21.18 14.18
N ALA A 437 11.45 20.91 14.98
CA ALA A 437 12.20 19.67 14.93
C ALA A 437 11.32 18.50 15.39
N GLN A 438 11.02 17.58 14.47
CA GLN A 438 10.17 16.42 14.72
C GLN A 438 10.97 15.24 15.26
N GLU A 439 12.15 15.00 14.70
CA GLU A 439 12.97 13.83 15.02
C GLU A 439 14.46 14.11 14.82
N LYS A 440 15.29 13.52 15.69
CA LYS A 440 16.74 13.39 15.51
C LYS A 440 17.02 12.07 14.79
N VAL A 441 17.32 12.13 13.50
CA VAL A 441 17.51 10.91 12.67
C VAL A 441 18.90 10.33 12.77
N TRP A 442 19.91 11.15 13.04
CA TRP A 442 21.29 10.68 13.13
C TRP A 442 22.16 11.64 13.94
N SER A 443 23.20 11.13 14.60
CA SER A 443 24.26 11.95 15.17
C SER A 443 25.61 11.27 15.06
N LEU A 444 26.64 12.07 14.80
CA LEU A 444 28.02 11.64 14.79
C LEU A 444 28.48 11.29 16.22
N SER A 445 28.98 10.07 16.38
CA SER A 445 29.64 9.58 17.61
C SER A 445 31.03 8.97 17.34
N ASP A 446 31.58 9.20 16.15
CA ASP A 446 32.80 8.55 15.67
C ASP A 446 34.09 9.31 16.02
N THR A 447 35.22 8.60 15.98
CA THR A 447 36.56 9.20 16.23
C THR A 447 37.08 9.95 15.01
N PRO A 448 37.86 11.04 15.16
CA PRO A 448 38.36 11.82 14.02
C PRO A 448 39.38 11.02 13.23
N ARG A 449 39.10 10.81 11.94
CA ARG A 449 39.96 10.03 11.04
C ARG A 449 40.56 10.84 9.90
N ALA A 450 40.24 12.14 9.79
CA ALA A 450 40.71 13.01 8.71
C ALA A 450 40.56 12.37 7.32
N VAL A 451 39.43 11.71 7.08
CA VAL A 451 39.06 11.11 5.79
C VAL A 451 37.57 11.39 5.56
N TRP A 452 37.20 11.65 4.30
CA TRP A 452 35.79 11.78 3.90
C TRP A 452 35.06 10.47 4.14
N THR A 453 33.98 10.54 4.91
CA THR A 453 33.19 9.37 5.31
C THR A 453 31.75 9.58 4.86
N VAL A 454 31.19 8.56 4.20
CA VAL A 454 29.81 8.59 3.70
C VAL A 454 28.82 8.25 4.82
N VAL A 455 27.67 8.92 4.80
CA VAL A 455 26.51 8.62 5.64
C VAL A 455 25.31 8.40 4.74
N GLU A 456 24.59 7.31 4.96
CA GLU A 456 23.35 6.95 4.26
C GLU A 456 22.22 6.76 5.28
N ILE A 457 21.13 7.49 5.10
CA ILE A 457 19.99 7.51 6.03
C ILE A 457 18.70 7.41 5.23
N THR A 458 17.88 6.42 5.57
CA THR A 458 16.50 6.32 5.08
C THR A 458 15.55 6.98 6.06
N TYR A 459 14.63 7.82 5.57
CA TYR A 459 13.55 8.37 6.40
C TYR A 459 12.24 8.56 5.63
N MET A 460 11.12 8.60 6.35
CA MET A 460 9.77 8.83 5.82
C MET A 460 8.96 9.64 6.82
N LYS A 461 8.19 10.62 6.33
CA LYS A 461 7.26 11.40 7.13
C LYS A 461 5.94 11.61 6.39
N PRO A 462 4.79 11.64 7.10
CA PRO A 462 3.49 11.82 6.47
C PRO A 462 3.23 13.26 6.01
N MET A 463 4.04 14.21 6.48
CA MET A 463 3.90 15.65 6.24
C MET A 463 5.08 16.20 5.44
N LEU A 464 4.89 17.38 4.83
CA LEU A 464 5.96 18.15 4.20
C LEU A 464 7.09 18.39 5.21
N SER A 465 8.31 18.01 4.86
CA SER A 465 9.43 18.01 5.80
C SER A 465 10.75 18.38 5.14
N LYS A 466 11.75 18.75 5.94
CA LYS A 466 13.11 19.01 5.45
C LYS A 466 14.17 18.50 6.40
N ILE A 467 15.34 18.22 5.85
CA ILE A 467 16.52 17.84 6.62
C ILE A 467 17.28 19.09 7.05
N VAL A 468 17.69 19.11 8.31
CA VAL A 468 18.52 20.16 8.89
C VAL A 468 19.79 19.56 9.47
N PHE A 469 20.93 20.02 8.95
CA PHE A 469 22.24 19.68 9.47
C PHE A 469 22.59 20.66 10.59
N ALA A 470 22.62 20.16 11.83
CA ALA A 470 22.95 20.93 13.01
C ALA A 470 24.35 20.57 13.50
N THR A 471 25.21 21.56 13.66
CA THR A 471 26.48 21.41 14.38
C THR A 471 26.41 22.07 15.73
N ILE A 472 26.93 21.38 16.75
CA ILE A 472 26.91 21.84 18.13
C ILE A 472 28.35 21.96 18.61
N CYS A 473 28.71 23.13 19.12
CA CYS A 473 30.03 23.39 19.66
C CYS A 473 29.91 23.96 21.09
N ASN A 474 30.19 23.11 22.07
CA ASN A 474 30.05 23.46 23.49
C ASN A 474 31.27 24.23 24.03
N ASN A 475 32.48 23.88 23.59
CA ASN A 475 33.73 24.48 24.07
C ASN A 475 34.68 24.74 22.88
N PHE A 476 35.15 25.97 22.71
CA PHE A 476 36.05 26.37 21.62
C PHE A 476 37.29 25.47 21.50
N TRP A 477 37.87 25.04 22.62
CA TRP A 477 39.06 24.18 22.66
C TRP A 477 38.78 22.72 22.32
N GLU A 478 37.51 22.33 22.24
CA GLU A 478 37.06 20.99 21.91
C GLU A 478 36.41 20.92 20.54
N CYS A 479 36.19 22.04 19.85
CA CYS A 479 35.56 22.08 18.54
C CYS A 479 36.61 22.11 17.42
N GLY A 480 36.91 20.94 16.87
CA GLY A 480 37.62 20.82 15.61
C GLY A 480 36.77 21.23 14.39
N SER A 481 37.39 21.11 13.23
CA SER A 481 36.76 21.46 11.95
C SER A 481 35.88 20.32 11.44
N LEU A 482 34.66 20.65 11.03
CA LEU A 482 33.70 19.72 10.42
C LEU A 482 33.39 20.18 9.02
N ALA A 483 33.60 19.33 8.02
CA ALA A 483 33.16 19.59 6.66
C ALA A 483 32.04 18.63 6.24
N ILE A 484 31.15 19.11 5.38
CA ILE A 484 30.15 18.30 4.68
C ILE A 484 30.20 18.59 3.19
N ASP A 485 29.88 17.58 2.39
CA ASP A 485 29.93 17.66 0.93
C ASP A 485 29.04 16.61 0.26
N ASP A 486 28.79 16.79 -1.04
CA ASP A 486 28.08 15.84 -1.92
C ASP A 486 26.77 15.29 -1.32
N ILE A 487 25.86 16.20 -1.00
CA ILE A 487 24.53 15.82 -0.52
C ILE A 487 23.73 15.31 -1.72
N THR A 488 23.14 14.12 -1.57
CA THR A 488 22.30 13.48 -2.57
C THR A 488 21.05 12.91 -1.91
N VAL A 489 19.90 13.10 -2.53
CA VAL A 489 18.62 12.55 -2.09
C VAL A 489 17.98 11.80 -3.24
N SER A 490 17.51 10.59 -2.95
CA SER A 490 16.79 9.74 -3.90
C SER A 490 15.53 9.16 -3.26
N LEU A 491 14.55 8.77 -4.08
CA LEU A 491 13.35 8.09 -3.61
C LEU A 491 13.65 6.63 -3.27
N GLY A 492 13.01 6.12 -2.22
CA GLY A 492 13.13 4.75 -1.75
C GLY A 492 14.09 4.58 -0.56
N ASP A 493 14.33 3.32 -0.19
CA ASP A 493 15.25 2.98 0.88
C ASP A 493 16.71 3.12 0.39
N CYS A 494 17.60 3.67 1.22
CA CYS A 494 19.04 3.52 0.97
C CYS A 494 19.33 2.02 0.92
N LYS A 495 19.98 1.56 -0.16
CA LYS A 495 20.18 0.13 -0.41
C LYS A 495 20.83 -0.56 0.80
N ILE A 496 20.02 -1.26 1.59
CA ILE A 496 20.50 -2.39 2.38
C ILE A 496 20.50 -3.58 1.41
N THR A 497 21.54 -3.71 0.60
CA THR A 497 21.78 -4.95 -0.13
C THR A 497 22.26 -6.01 0.86
N ALA A 498 21.33 -6.57 1.62
CA ALA A 498 21.46 -7.93 2.14
C ALA A 498 21.36 -8.88 0.93
N GLY A 499 22.48 -9.08 0.25
CA GLY A 499 22.56 -9.85 -0.99
C GLY A 499 23.48 -9.17 -1.99
N SER A 500 24.77 -9.43 -1.87
CA SER A 500 25.82 -9.04 -2.80
C SER A 500 25.43 -9.34 -4.25
N VAL A 501 25.33 -8.29 -5.05
CA VAL A 501 25.41 -8.38 -6.52
C VAL A 501 26.80 -8.92 -6.87
N PRO A 502 26.95 -9.88 -7.81
CA PRO A 502 28.27 -10.38 -8.21
C PRO A 502 29.16 -9.22 -8.68
N GLY A 503 30.30 -9.01 -8.01
CA GLY A 503 31.28 -7.96 -8.34
C GLY A 503 31.40 -6.80 -7.33
N GLN A 504 30.51 -6.68 -6.34
CA GLN A 504 30.62 -5.68 -5.27
C GLN A 504 30.77 -6.38 -3.91
N CYS A 505 32.02 -6.72 -3.55
CA CYS A 505 32.36 -7.27 -2.24
C CYS A 505 33.32 -6.32 -1.51
N ASN A 506 32.89 -5.82 -0.34
CA ASN A 506 33.71 -4.99 0.55
C ASN A 506 34.39 -5.82 1.67
N PHE A 507 34.21 -7.14 1.67
CA PHE A 507 34.82 -8.10 2.59
C PHE A 507 34.49 -7.96 4.09
N GLU A 508 33.58 -7.05 4.45
CA GLU A 508 33.18 -6.79 5.84
C GLU A 508 32.38 -7.95 6.46
N SER A 509 31.48 -8.55 5.68
CA SER A 509 30.58 -9.63 6.13
C SER A 509 31.08 -11.04 5.77
N GLY A 510 32.26 -11.17 5.14
CA GLY A 510 32.77 -12.44 4.61
C GLY A 510 33.43 -12.26 3.25
N VAL A 511 33.66 -13.35 2.50
CA VAL A 511 34.26 -13.31 1.16
C VAL A 511 33.24 -13.22 0.04
N CYS A 512 31.99 -12.82 0.33
CA CYS A 512 30.90 -12.59 -0.65
C CYS A 512 30.80 -13.65 -1.77
N GLY A 513 30.92 -14.94 -1.43
CA GLY A 513 30.82 -16.04 -2.38
C GLY A 513 32.10 -16.39 -3.15
N TYR A 514 33.21 -15.67 -2.97
CA TYR A 514 34.51 -16.06 -3.54
C TYR A 514 35.04 -17.34 -2.88
N ILE A 515 35.55 -18.25 -3.71
CA ILE A 515 36.13 -19.53 -3.27
C ILE A 515 37.65 -19.45 -3.45
N GLN A 516 38.39 -19.71 -2.37
CA GLN A 516 39.84 -19.82 -2.41
C GLN A 516 40.25 -21.18 -2.97
N ASP A 517 41.07 -21.18 -4.01
CA ASP A 517 41.71 -22.39 -4.51
C ASP A 517 42.81 -22.82 -3.54
N LYS A 518 42.62 -23.96 -2.85
CA LYS A 518 43.56 -24.52 -1.89
C LYS A 518 44.49 -25.58 -2.47
N LYS A 519 44.43 -25.82 -3.79
CA LYS A 519 45.15 -26.92 -4.46
C LYS A 519 46.00 -26.46 -5.62
N GLY A 520 45.66 -25.35 -6.29
CA GLY A 520 46.34 -24.86 -7.48
C GLY A 520 47.45 -23.83 -7.25
N ASP A 521 47.44 -23.08 -6.14
CA ASP A 521 48.49 -22.13 -5.80
C ASP A 521 49.05 -22.32 -4.37
N ASN A 522 50.24 -21.79 -4.12
CA ASN A 522 50.91 -21.83 -2.81
C ASN A 522 50.57 -20.60 -1.94
N ALA A 523 49.56 -19.81 -2.30
CA ALA A 523 49.35 -18.47 -1.73
C ALA A 523 47.88 -18.22 -1.36
N ASP A 524 47.53 -18.61 -0.13
CA ASP A 524 46.22 -18.37 0.45
C ASP A 524 45.96 -16.87 0.74
N TRP A 525 44.74 -16.41 0.45
CA TRP A 525 44.23 -15.10 0.87
C TRP A 525 43.94 -15.08 2.36
N LEU A 526 44.62 -14.18 3.07
CA LEU A 526 44.38 -13.92 4.49
C LEU A 526 43.64 -12.61 4.66
N ARG A 527 42.48 -12.66 5.31
CA ARG A 527 41.68 -11.48 5.67
C ARG A 527 42.29 -10.84 6.92
N MET A 528 42.95 -9.68 6.79
CA MET A 528 43.66 -9.00 7.91
C MET A 528 43.20 -7.55 8.16
N ARG A 529 42.99 -7.16 9.44
CA ARG A 529 42.58 -5.80 9.88
C ARG A 529 43.84 -4.97 10.25
N GLY A 530 44.00 -3.77 9.67
CA GLY A 530 45.08 -2.82 10.04
C GLY A 530 46.28 -2.80 9.07
N HIS A 531 47.42 -2.26 9.48
CA HIS A 531 48.64 -2.25 8.64
C HIS A 531 49.21 -3.66 8.46
N THR A 532 49.96 -3.90 7.38
CA THR A 532 50.74 -5.16 7.29
C THR A 532 51.76 -5.24 8.43
N PRO A 533 52.13 -6.44 8.90
CA PRO A 533 53.15 -6.62 9.95
C PRO A 533 54.55 -6.11 9.58
N THR A 534 54.82 -5.90 8.29
CA THR A 534 56.11 -5.47 7.75
C THR A 534 56.09 -3.98 7.40
N SER A 535 57.15 -3.25 7.77
CA SER A 535 57.24 -1.81 7.49
C SER A 535 57.32 -1.53 5.98
N LEU A 536 56.62 -0.49 5.51
CA LEU A 536 56.61 -0.01 4.11
C LEU A 536 55.99 -0.98 3.08
N THR A 537 55.26 -2.01 3.51
CA THR A 537 54.53 -2.90 2.60
C THR A 537 53.02 -2.74 2.79
N GLY A 538 52.25 -2.63 1.70
CA GLY A 538 50.78 -2.56 1.74
C GLY A 538 50.17 -1.21 2.20
N PRO A 539 48.84 -1.03 2.04
CA PRO A 539 48.15 0.21 2.40
C PRO A 539 47.97 0.36 3.92
N ARG A 540 47.88 1.62 4.40
CA ARG A 540 47.65 1.95 5.83
C ARG A 540 46.24 1.58 6.33
N GLY A 541 45.30 1.42 5.40
CA GLY A 541 43.90 1.07 5.61
C GLY A 541 43.21 0.89 4.25
N ASP A 542 41.99 0.36 4.24
CA ASP A 542 41.20 0.17 3.03
C ASP A 542 40.44 1.44 2.61
N HIS A 543 39.86 1.43 1.41
CA HIS A 543 39.15 2.58 0.81
C HIS A 543 37.69 2.74 1.30
N SER A 544 37.11 1.74 1.96
CA SER A 544 35.66 1.68 2.24
C SER A 544 35.27 2.27 3.61
N THR A 545 36.06 2.00 4.66
CA THR A 545 35.76 2.51 6.02
C THR A 545 37.03 2.95 6.79
N GLY A 546 38.20 2.79 6.18
CA GLY A 546 39.51 3.05 6.79
C GLY A 546 39.87 2.11 7.95
N VAL A 547 38.97 1.18 8.34
CA VAL A 547 39.19 0.20 9.43
C VAL A 547 38.41 -1.11 9.17
N THR A 548 38.60 -1.82 8.04
CA THR A 548 38.76 -3.31 8.09
C THR A 548 39.41 -3.97 6.84
N LEU A 549 39.21 -5.28 6.59
CA LEU A 549 40.27 -6.22 6.20
C LEU A 549 40.61 -6.28 4.69
N TYR A 550 41.91 -6.33 4.34
CA TYR A 550 42.37 -6.67 2.98
C TYR A 550 42.81 -8.13 2.88
N THR A 551 42.76 -8.69 1.67
CA THR A 551 43.42 -9.95 1.32
C THR A 551 44.81 -9.66 0.75
N SER A 552 45.85 -10.27 1.31
CA SER A 552 47.21 -10.20 0.74
C SER A 552 47.69 -11.58 0.33
N ARG A 553 48.33 -11.67 -0.84
CA ARG A 553 49.15 -12.82 -1.22
C ARG A 553 50.53 -12.65 -0.62
N HIS A 554 51.09 -13.72 -0.07
CA HIS A 554 52.50 -13.73 0.30
C HIS A 554 53.33 -13.55 -0.98
N HIS A 555 54.01 -12.40 -1.08
CA HIS A 555 54.89 -11.90 -2.16
C HIS A 555 54.34 -11.01 -3.29
N SER A 556 53.09 -10.53 -3.30
CA SER A 556 52.67 -9.37 -4.15
C SER A 556 51.23 -8.93 -3.82
N CYS A 557 50.99 -7.64 -3.59
CA CYS A 557 49.63 -7.08 -3.44
C CYS A 557 49.04 -6.68 -4.80
N ILE A 558 47.81 -7.12 -5.08
CA ILE A 558 46.95 -6.55 -6.14
C ILE A 558 45.87 -5.71 -5.44
N GLN A 559 45.80 -4.42 -5.75
CA GLN A 559 44.56 -3.64 -5.58
C GLN A 559 43.55 -4.17 -6.58
N VAL A 560 42.36 -4.61 -6.15
CA VAL A 560 41.23 -4.72 -7.07
C VAL A 560 40.61 -3.33 -7.19
N THR A 561 41.32 -2.44 -7.88
CA THR A 561 40.68 -1.32 -8.59
C THR A 561 39.97 -1.90 -9.79
N LYS A 562 38.70 -1.52 -9.95
CA LYS A 562 37.88 -1.60 -11.17
C LYS A 562 38.70 -1.98 -12.41
N LEU A 563 38.57 -3.23 -12.87
CA LEU A 563 38.98 -3.64 -14.20
C LEU A 563 37.68 -3.72 -15.01
N ASP A 564 37.42 -2.67 -15.79
CA ASP A 564 36.47 -2.74 -16.89
C ASP A 564 37.05 -3.69 -17.96
N CYS A 565 36.35 -4.81 -18.22
CA CYS A 565 36.22 -5.52 -19.50
C CYS A 565 35.02 -6.46 -19.43
#